data_AF-A0A7S2IFI8-F1
#
_entry.id   AF-A0A7S2IFI8-F1
#
_cell.length_a   1.000
_cell.length_b   1.000
_cell.length_c   1.000
_cell.angle_alpha   90.00
_cell.angle_beta   90.00
_cell.angle_gamma   90.00
#
_symmetry.space_group_name_H-M   'P 1'
#
loop_
_entity.id
_entity.type
_entity.pdbx_description
1 polymer ?
#
loop_
_entity_poly.entity_id
_entity_poly.type
_entity_poly.pdbx_seq_one_letter_code
_entity_poly.pdbx_strand_id
1 'polypeptide(L)'
;EMAAAEEHRIALAEQNKRQKVEKMVGELFMIVDADGSGAVSIEELRSALQEPGTTSALRDAVLADPSLRETDLKAFMLGLYELWEDAQLGRTPSNGPESELSKDDFVDGVLRNRESSLNQIWACIASVRMQMRAFADSVDGRLAAVSRCEGIGGDCADGGEVG
;
A
#
# COMPACT_ATOMS: atom_id res chain seq x y z
N GLU A 1 -11.65 1.52 45.92
CA GLU A 1 -10.56 2.47 45.59
C GLU A 1 -9.50 1.88 44.67
N MET A 2 -8.83 0.76 44.99
CA MET A 2 -7.77 0.22 44.10
C MET A 2 -8.24 -0.18 42.69
N ALA A 3 -9.46 -0.72 42.54
CA ALA A 3 -9.99 -1.10 41.22
C ALA A 3 -10.20 0.12 40.29
N ALA A 4 -10.72 1.23 40.84
CA ALA A 4 -10.93 2.46 40.07
C ALA A 4 -9.61 3.14 39.66
N ALA A 5 -8.57 3.04 40.50
CA ALA A 5 -7.25 3.54 40.17
C ALA A 5 -6.58 2.73 39.04
N GLU A 6 -6.79 1.41 39.02
CA GLU A 6 -6.29 0.54 37.95
C GLU A 6 -7.04 0.75 36.63
N GLU A 7 -8.37 0.84 36.66
CA GLU A 7 -9.18 1.19 35.49
C GLU A 7 -8.75 2.53 34.89
N HIS A 8 -8.48 3.54 35.73
CA HIS A 8 -8.01 4.84 35.27
C HIS A 8 -6.61 4.77 34.63
N ARG A 9 -5.70 3.95 35.16
CA ARG A 9 -4.36 3.75 34.56
C ARG A 9 -4.44 3.07 33.20
N ILE A 10 -5.30 2.06 33.07
CA ILE A 10 -5.55 1.36 31.81
C ILE A 10 -6.14 2.34 30.79
N ALA A 11 -7.14 3.13 31.19
CA ALA A 11 -7.76 4.13 30.31
C ALA A 11 -6.76 5.18 29.81
N LEU A 12 -5.89 5.69 30.70
CA LEU A 12 -4.87 6.67 30.33
C LEU A 12 -3.81 6.07 29.38
N ALA A 13 -3.43 4.81 29.59
CA ALA A 13 -2.49 4.11 28.71
C ALA A 13 -3.08 3.92 27.30
N GLU A 14 -4.35 3.52 27.20
CA GLU A 14 -5.05 3.37 25.92
C GLU A 14 -5.26 4.72 25.22
N GLN A 15 -5.58 5.78 25.96
CA GLN A 15 -5.70 7.13 25.41
C GLN A 15 -4.37 7.62 24.82
N ASN A 16 -3.27 7.46 25.56
CA ASN A 16 -1.94 7.84 25.08
C ASN A 16 -1.52 7.03 23.85
N LYS A 17 -1.87 5.74 23.83
CA LYS A 17 -1.63 4.86 22.68
C LYS A 17 -2.43 5.33 21.46
N ARG A 18 -3.71 5.66 21.63
CA ARG A 18 -4.56 6.21 20.55
C ARG A 18 -4.01 7.51 19.99
N GLN A 19 -3.71 8.49 20.84
CA GLN A 19 -3.18 9.79 20.40
C GLN A 19 -1.88 9.63 19.61
N LYS A 20 -1.01 8.73 20.06
CA LYS A 20 0.24 8.44 19.36
C LYS A 20 0.00 7.82 17.98
N VAL A 21 -0.91 6.84 17.91
CA VAL A 21 -1.28 6.18 16.65
C VAL A 21 -1.92 7.18 15.69
N GLU A 22 -2.82 8.04 16.17
CA GLU A 22 -3.48 9.07 15.37
C GLU A 22 -2.50 10.10 14.81
N LYS A 23 -1.53 10.55 15.61
CA LYS A 23 -0.45 11.43 15.16
C LYS A 23 0.38 10.78 14.06
N MET A 24 0.81 9.53 14.28
CA MET A 24 1.57 8.75 13.30
C MET A 24 0.80 8.61 11.99
N VAL A 25 -0.46 8.18 12.03
CA VAL A 25 -1.27 8.01 10.81
C VAL A 25 -1.47 9.35 10.11
N GLY A 26 -1.62 10.45 10.84
CA GLY A 26 -1.72 11.79 10.25
C GLY A 26 -0.47 12.20 9.47
N GLU A 27 0.72 11.94 10.02
CA GLU A 27 1.99 12.22 9.32
C GLU A 27 2.16 11.31 8.09
N LEU A 28 1.78 10.04 8.20
CA LEU A 28 1.86 9.10 7.08
C LEU A 28 0.83 9.38 5.99
N PHE A 29 -0.37 9.86 6.36
CA PHE A 29 -1.37 10.32 5.41
C PHE A 29 -0.80 11.38 4.48
N MET A 30 -0.05 12.36 5.01
CA MET A 30 0.57 13.41 4.19
C MET A 30 1.66 12.91 3.23
N ILE A 31 2.21 11.73 3.47
CA ILE A 31 3.19 11.10 2.57
C ILE A 31 2.49 10.30 1.47
N VAL A 32 1.33 9.72 1.79
CA VAL A 32 0.51 8.97 0.83
C VAL A 32 -0.26 9.93 -0.09
N ASP A 33 -0.88 10.98 0.47
CA ASP A 33 -1.51 12.11 -0.24
C ASP A 33 -0.41 12.97 -0.88
N ALA A 34 0.08 12.51 -2.03
CA ALA A 34 1.26 13.06 -2.68
C ALA A 34 0.94 14.37 -3.42
N ASP A 35 -0.32 14.52 -3.87
CA ASP A 35 -0.79 15.74 -4.51
C ASP A 35 -1.30 16.79 -3.52
N GLY A 36 -1.48 16.43 -2.25
CA GLY A 36 -1.92 17.32 -1.18
C GLY A 36 -3.39 17.72 -1.30
N SER A 37 -4.20 16.90 -1.97
CA SER A 37 -5.63 17.11 -2.15
C SER A 37 -6.41 17.04 -0.83
N GLY A 38 -5.83 16.42 0.20
CA GLY A 38 -6.50 16.12 1.47
C GLY A 38 -7.35 14.85 1.42
N ALA A 39 -7.25 14.10 0.33
CA ALA A 39 -7.83 12.79 0.14
C ALA A 39 -6.78 11.85 -0.46
N VAL A 40 -7.02 10.54 -0.42
CA VAL A 40 -6.07 9.54 -0.93
C VAL A 40 -6.73 8.72 -2.02
N SER A 41 -6.16 8.76 -3.21
CA SER A 41 -6.59 7.98 -4.36
C SER A 41 -6.05 6.54 -4.34
N ILE A 42 -6.64 5.66 -5.16
CA ILE A 42 -6.15 4.27 -5.32
C ILE A 42 -4.73 4.24 -5.88
N GLU A 43 -4.38 5.18 -6.75
CA GLU A 43 -3.04 5.26 -7.33
C GLU A 43 -2.02 5.71 -6.30
N GLU A 44 -2.36 6.65 -5.41
CA GLU A 44 -1.49 7.06 -4.30
C GLU A 44 -1.27 5.94 -3.28
N LEU A 45 -2.32 5.18 -2.95
CA LEU A 45 -2.18 3.95 -2.15
C LEU A 45 -1.25 2.95 -2.83
N ARG A 46 -1.39 2.77 -4.15
CA ARG A 46 -0.54 1.89 -4.94
C ARG A 46 0.91 2.37 -4.92
N SER A 47 1.16 3.64 -5.18
CA SER A 47 2.50 4.24 -5.18
C SER A 47 3.16 4.11 -3.80
N ALA A 48 2.41 4.35 -2.72
CA ALA A 48 2.89 4.15 -1.36
C ALA A 48 3.31 2.70 -1.06
N LEU A 49 2.70 1.71 -1.72
CA LEU A 49 2.99 0.28 -1.54
C LEU A 49 4.02 -0.29 -2.52
N GLN A 50 4.17 0.31 -3.70
CA GLN A 50 4.96 -0.25 -4.82
C GLN A 50 6.15 0.60 -5.22
N GLU A 51 6.11 1.91 -5.00
CA GLU A 51 7.23 2.78 -5.35
C GLU A 51 8.29 2.77 -4.24
N PRO A 52 9.55 2.40 -4.55
CA PRO A 52 10.61 2.35 -3.56
C PRO A 52 10.88 3.70 -2.88
N GLY A 53 10.71 4.79 -3.63
CA GLY A 53 10.90 6.15 -3.11
C GLY A 53 9.88 6.49 -2.02
N THR A 54 8.60 6.33 -2.33
CA THR A 54 7.49 6.60 -1.39
C THR A 54 7.53 5.66 -0.19
N THR A 55 7.83 4.37 -0.43
CA THR A 55 7.98 3.38 0.64
C THR A 55 9.14 3.73 1.59
N SER A 56 10.28 4.22 1.06
CA SER A 56 11.41 4.68 1.87
C SER A 56 11.04 5.92 2.68
N ALA A 57 10.35 6.89 2.07
CA ALA A 57 9.91 8.10 2.76
C ALA A 57 8.97 7.79 3.93
N LEU A 58 8.01 6.87 3.74
CA LEU A 58 7.14 6.38 4.80
C LEU A 58 7.94 5.73 5.93
N ARG A 59 8.89 4.85 5.57
CA ARG A 59 9.75 4.19 6.55
C ARG A 59 10.58 5.18 7.35
N ASP A 60 11.19 6.15 6.69
CA ASP A 60 12.05 7.15 7.33
C ASP A 60 11.22 8.05 8.26
N ALA A 61 10.00 8.42 7.86
CA ALA A 61 9.07 9.17 8.71
C ALA A 61 8.66 8.38 9.97
N VAL A 62 8.34 7.09 9.84
CA VAL A 62 8.02 6.25 11.01
C VAL A 62 9.23 6.08 11.93
N LEU A 63 10.42 5.88 11.38
CA LEU A 63 11.64 5.67 12.16
C LEU A 63 12.22 6.96 12.77
N ALA A 64 11.80 8.13 12.28
CA ALA A 64 12.18 9.41 12.86
C ALA A 64 11.53 9.65 14.23
N ASP A 65 10.38 9.03 14.51
CA ASP A 65 9.77 9.08 15.84
C ASP A 65 10.40 8.02 16.75
N PRO A 66 11.14 8.41 17.82
CA PRO A 66 11.82 7.47 18.72
C PRO A 66 10.86 6.58 19.51
N SER A 67 9.57 6.90 19.51
CA SER A 67 8.55 6.12 20.17
C SER A 67 8.02 4.99 19.27
N LEU A 68 8.24 5.04 17.95
CA LEU A 68 7.76 4.04 17.00
C LEU A 68 8.83 2.98 16.72
N ARG A 69 8.37 1.77 16.39
CA ARG A 69 9.22 0.63 16.08
C ARG A 69 8.90 0.08 14.70
N GLU A 70 9.82 -0.73 14.17
CA GLU A 70 9.61 -1.43 12.89
C GLU A 70 8.38 -2.34 12.88
N THR A 71 7.93 -2.82 14.05
CA THR A 71 6.64 -3.53 14.18
C THR A 71 5.44 -2.65 13.88
N ASP A 72 5.51 -1.37 14.25
CA ASP A 72 4.42 -0.41 14.06
C ASP A 72 4.35 0.01 12.59
N LEU A 73 5.51 0.19 11.94
CA LEU A 73 5.60 0.37 10.48
C LEU A 73 4.96 -0.80 9.73
N LYS A 74 5.26 -2.05 10.12
CA LYS A 74 4.70 -3.24 9.49
C LYS A 74 3.17 -3.31 9.66
N ALA A 75 2.67 -2.94 10.84
CA ALA A 75 1.23 -2.88 11.09
C ALA A 75 0.56 -1.82 10.21
N PHE A 76 1.18 -0.65 10.06
CA PHE A 76 0.71 0.41 9.17
C PHE A 76 0.71 -0.04 7.70
N MET A 77 1.84 -0.57 7.20
CA MET A 77 1.95 -1.03 5.81
C MET A 77 0.95 -2.14 5.48
N LEU A 78 0.63 -2.99 6.46
CA LEU A 78 -0.41 -4.00 6.33
C LEU A 78 -1.80 -3.35 6.19
N GLY A 79 -2.15 -2.41 7.08
CA GLY A 79 -3.41 -1.68 7.01
C GLY A 79 -3.57 -0.90 5.70
N LEU A 80 -2.48 -0.31 5.20
CA LEU A 80 -2.46 0.40 3.91
C LEU A 80 -2.75 -0.55 2.74
N TYR A 81 -2.20 -1.76 2.76
CA TYR A 81 -2.45 -2.76 1.73
C TYR A 81 -3.89 -3.29 1.74
N GLU A 82 -4.43 -3.57 2.92
CA GLU A 82 -5.83 -3.99 3.07
C GLU A 82 -6.79 -2.90 2.58
N LEU A 83 -6.50 -1.65 2.92
CA LEU A 83 -7.27 -0.50 2.45
C LEU A 83 -7.22 -0.38 0.91
N TRP A 84 -6.06 -0.58 0.30
CA TRP A 84 -5.91 -0.60 -1.16
C TRP A 84 -6.67 -1.75 -1.83
N GLU A 85 -6.73 -2.93 -1.19
CA GLU A 85 -7.52 -4.06 -1.68
C GLU A 85 -9.03 -3.80 -1.57
N ASP A 86 -9.48 -3.26 -0.44
CA ASP A 86 -10.88 -2.90 -0.24
C ASP A 86 -11.33 -1.79 -1.19
N ALA A 87 -10.46 -0.81 -1.48
CA ALA A 87 -10.73 0.24 -2.45
C ALA A 87 -10.89 -0.32 -3.87
N GLN A 88 -10.02 -1.24 -4.31
CA GLN A 88 -10.15 -1.89 -5.61
C GLN A 88 -11.41 -2.76 -5.74
N LEU A 89 -11.89 -3.33 -4.64
CA LEU A 89 -13.07 -4.20 -4.62
C LEU A 89 -14.36 -3.44 -4.33
N GLY A 90 -14.31 -2.10 -4.24
CA GLY A 90 -15.47 -1.24 -3.97
C GLY A 90 -16.10 -1.49 -2.60
N ARG A 91 -15.29 -1.94 -1.61
CA ARG A 91 -15.75 -2.22 -0.24
C ARG A 91 -15.55 -1.06 0.73
N THR A 92 -14.98 0.05 0.25
CA THR A 92 -14.85 1.29 1.00
C THR A 92 -16.18 2.05 1.03
N PRO A 93 -16.47 2.82 2.10
CA PRO A 93 -17.71 3.59 2.20
C PRO A 93 -17.80 4.75 1.19
N SER A 94 -16.66 5.18 0.62
CA SER A 94 -16.60 6.12 -0.49
C SER A 94 -16.98 5.39 -1.79
N ASN A 95 -18.15 5.72 -2.34
CA ASN A 95 -18.81 4.97 -3.42
C ASN A 95 -18.11 5.12 -4.79
N GLY A 96 -17.14 4.25 -5.09
CA GLY A 96 -16.67 4.00 -6.46
C GLY A 96 -15.16 3.71 -6.58
N PRO A 97 -14.73 3.06 -7.68
CA PRO A 97 -13.33 2.74 -7.95
C PRO A 97 -12.45 3.97 -8.26
N GLU A 98 -13.05 5.13 -8.46
CA GLU A 98 -12.36 6.43 -8.62
C GLU A 98 -12.54 7.33 -7.38
N SER A 99 -13.18 6.82 -6.33
CA SER A 99 -13.50 7.63 -5.17
C SER A 99 -12.30 7.74 -4.25
N GLU A 100 -11.83 8.97 -4.08
CA GLU A 100 -10.80 9.31 -3.12
C GLU A 100 -11.29 9.00 -1.69
N LEU A 101 -10.36 8.53 -0.86
CA LEU A 101 -10.59 8.24 0.53
C LEU A 101 -10.34 9.51 1.34
N SER A 102 -11.33 9.92 2.14
CA SER A 102 -11.12 11.01 3.08
C SER A 102 -10.07 10.61 4.11
N LYS A 103 -9.45 11.60 4.76
CA LYS A 103 -8.52 11.36 5.86
C LYS A 103 -9.12 10.47 6.96
N ASP A 104 -10.39 10.66 7.30
CA ASP A 104 -11.05 9.87 8.34
C ASP A 104 -11.28 8.42 7.89
N ASP A 105 -11.66 8.21 6.63
CA ASP A 105 -11.82 6.86 6.06
C ASP A 105 -10.47 6.14 5.95
N PHE A 106 -9.42 6.87 5.59
CA PHE A 106 -8.06 6.34 5.58
C PHE A 106 -7.60 5.92 6.98
N VAL A 107 -7.78 6.79 7.97
CA VAL A 107 -7.39 6.52 9.35
C VAL A 107 -8.17 5.32 9.90
N ASP A 108 -9.48 5.28 9.70
CA ASP A 108 -10.29 4.13 10.13
C ASP A 108 -9.87 2.85 9.39
N GLY A 109 -9.65 2.93 8.08
CA GLY A 109 -9.21 1.82 7.24
C GLY A 109 -7.90 1.21 7.69
N VAL A 110 -6.88 2.04 7.87
CA VAL A 110 -5.52 1.61 8.25
C VAL A 110 -5.46 1.11 9.70
N LEU A 111 -6.27 1.69 10.60
CA LEU A 111 -6.26 1.36 12.03
C LEU A 111 -7.22 0.25 12.45
N ARG A 112 -7.97 -0.34 11.51
CA ARG A 112 -8.85 -1.47 11.80
C ARG A 112 -8.06 -2.63 12.40
N ASN A 113 -8.25 -2.82 13.71
CA ASN A 113 -7.61 -3.86 14.50
C ASN A 113 -8.09 -5.25 14.05
N ARG A 114 -7.22 -6.03 13.39
CA ARG A 114 -7.49 -7.44 13.03
C ARG A 114 -6.41 -8.38 13.59
N GLU A 115 -6.86 -9.50 14.16
CA GLU A 115 -6.10 -10.39 15.03
C GLU A 115 -4.93 -11.14 14.35
N SER A 116 -3.75 -10.96 14.96
CA SER A 116 -2.48 -11.74 14.98
C SER A 116 -2.20 -12.90 14.01
N SER A 117 -3.06 -13.93 13.87
CA SER A 117 -2.74 -15.16 13.09
C SER A 117 -3.10 -15.08 11.62
N LEU A 118 -4.13 -14.29 11.27
CA LEU A 118 -4.44 -13.95 9.89
C LEU A 118 -3.29 -13.14 9.27
N ASN A 119 -2.59 -12.32 10.06
CA ASN A 119 -1.51 -11.45 9.59
C ASN A 119 -0.32 -12.21 8.98
N GLN A 120 0.05 -13.40 9.48
CA GLN A 120 1.16 -14.19 8.89
C GLN A 120 0.76 -14.87 7.58
N ILE A 121 -0.47 -15.39 7.52
CA ILE A 121 -1.01 -16.03 6.31
C ILE A 121 -1.21 -14.96 5.22
N TRP A 122 -1.71 -13.79 5.58
CA TRP A 122 -1.94 -12.68 4.66
C TRP A 122 -0.66 -11.99 4.21
N ALA A 123 0.37 -11.87 5.05
CA ALA A 123 1.70 -11.45 4.62
C ALA A 123 2.29 -12.41 3.57
N CYS A 124 2.11 -13.72 3.78
CA CYS A 124 2.48 -14.72 2.77
C CYS A 124 1.66 -14.55 1.47
N ILE A 125 0.34 -14.38 1.54
CA ILE A 125 -0.52 -14.19 0.36
C ILE A 125 -0.16 -12.92 -0.41
N ALA A 126 0.04 -11.80 0.29
CA ALA A 126 0.43 -10.52 -0.31
C ALA A 126 1.81 -10.63 -0.98
N SER A 127 2.78 -11.25 -0.31
CA SER A 127 4.12 -11.48 -0.85
C SER A 127 4.08 -12.37 -2.10
N VAL A 128 3.30 -13.45 -2.09
CA VAL A 128 3.11 -14.31 -3.28
C VAL A 128 2.45 -13.55 -4.42
N ARG A 129 1.44 -12.70 -4.14
CA ARG A 129 0.78 -11.88 -5.18
C ARG A 129 1.71 -10.83 -5.77
N MET A 130 2.61 -10.23 -4.98
CA MET A 130 3.64 -9.32 -5.47
C MET A 130 4.66 -10.04 -6.34
N GLN A 131 5.12 -11.23 -5.93
CA GLN A 131 6.02 -12.05 -6.74
C GLN A 131 5.37 -12.47 -8.06
N MET A 132 4.08 -12.81 -8.03
CA MET A 132 3.30 -13.20 -9.23
C MET A 132 3.15 -12.02 -10.20
N ARG A 133 2.91 -10.79 -9.70
CA ARG A 133 2.86 -9.58 -10.54
C ARG A 133 4.21 -9.27 -11.18
N ALA A 134 5.27 -9.25 -10.39
CA ALA A 134 6.62 -9.01 -10.92
C ALA A 134 7.01 -10.06 -11.99
N PHE A 135 6.58 -11.30 -11.80
CA PHE A 135 6.75 -12.35 -12.80
C PHE A 135 5.93 -12.07 -14.07
N ALA A 136 4.66 -11.68 -13.95
CA ALA A 136 3.81 -11.35 -15.09
C ALA A 136 4.39 -10.19 -15.92
N ASP A 137 4.81 -9.10 -15.27
CA ASP A 137 5.43 -7.94 -15.93
C ASP A 137 6.72 -8.34 -16.69
N SER A 138 7.50 -9.25 -16.11
CA SER A 138 8.70 -9.80 -16.76
C SER A 138 8.36 -10.62 -18.01
N VAL A 139 7.31 -11.44 -17.96
CA VAL A 139 6.85 -12.24 -19.10
C VAL A 139 6.32 -11.34 -20.20
N ASP A 140 5.48 -10.34 -19.89
CA ASP A 140 4.93 -9.40 -20.87
C ASP A 140 6.04 -8.58 -21.54
N GLY A 141 7.03 -8.13 -20.78
CA GLY A 141 8.21 -7.45 -21.33
C GLY A 141 8.99 -8.31 -22.33
N ARG A 142 9.15 -9.61 -22.04
CA ARG A 142 9.79 -10.57 -22.94
C ARG A 142 8.94 -10.87 -24.16
N LEU A 143 7.63 -11.03 -24.01
CA LEU A 143 6.71 -11.25 -25.13
C LEU A 143 6.74 -10.06 -26.09
N ALA A 144 6.67 -8.84 -25.57
CA ALA A 144 6.77 -7.62 -26.36
C ALA A 144 8.13 -7.49 -27.07
N ALA A 145 9.22 -7.97 -26.46
CA ALA A 145 10.53 -8.02 -27.12
C ALA A 145 10.58 -9.04 -28.26
N VAL A 146 9.98 -10.21 -28.10
CA VAL A 146 9.87 -11.24 -29.15
C VAL A 146 9.03 -10.74 -30.32
N SER A 147 7.86 -10.16 -30.06
CA SER A 147 7.00 -9.59 -31.13
C SER A 147 7.69 -8.46 -31.90
N ARG A 148 8.56 -7.67 -31.25
CA ARG A 148 9.39 -6.66 -31.94
C ARG A 148 10.50 -7.28 -32.79
N CYS A 149 11.08 -8.41 -32.39
CA CYS A 149 12.05 -9.14 -33.20
C CYS A 149 11.39 -9.80 -34.43
N GLU A 150 10.16 -10.29 -34.31
CA GLU A 150 9.40 -10.86 -35.44
C GLU A 150 8.99 -9.77 -36.46
N GLY A 151 8.78 -8.53 -36.03
CA GLY A 151 8.51 -7.39 -36.92
C GLY A 151 9.72 -6.86 -37.70
N ILE A 152 10.95 -7.25 -37.35
CA ILE A 152 12.19 -6.85 -38.07
C ILE A 152 12.61 -7.90 -39.12
N GLY A 153 12.01 -9.09 -39.11
CA GLY A 153 12.33 -10.19 -40.03
C GLY A 153 11.55 -10.20 -41.35
N GLY A 154 10.69 -9.21 -41.61
CA GLY A 154 9.70 -9.23 -42.68
C GLY A 154 9.92 -8.24 -43.83
N ASP A 155 11.15 -7.92 -44.23
CA ASP A 155 11.39 -7.13 -45.45
C ASP A 155 12.80 -7.38 -46.02
N CYS A 156 13.07 -8.63 -46.39
CA CYS A 156 14.24 -9.00 -47.17
C CYS A 156 13.90 -10.23 -48.04
N ALA A 157 13.30 -9.97 -49.20
CA ALA A 157 13.42 -10.73 -50.47
C ALA A 157 12.07 -10.78 -51.19
N ASP A 158 11.90 -9.94 -52.21
CA ASP A 158 11.72 -10.47 -53.56
C ASP A 158 12.08 -9.38 -54.58
N GLY A 159 13.23 -9.56 -55.21
CA GLY A 159 13.80 -8.65 -56.18
C GLY A 159 14.58 -9.44 -57.20
N GLY A 160 13.90 -10.38 -57.85
CA GLY A 160 14.42 -11.09 -59.01
C GLY A 160 13.28 -11.63 -59.86
N GLU A 161 13.10 -11.09 -61.06
CA GLU A 161 13.41 -11.84 -62.28
C GLU A 161 13.27 -11.01 -63.57
N VAL A 162 14.35 -11.04 -64.33
CA VAL A 162 14.55 -11.05 -65.79
C VAL A 162 13.45 -10.56 -66.75
N GLY A 163 13.88 -9.64 -67.64
CA GLY A 163 13.31 -9.29 -68.93
C GLY A 163 14.23 -8.35 -69.68
#